data_AF-A0A957K9H4-F1
#
_entry.id   AF-A0A957K9H4-F1
#
_cell.length_a   1.000
_cell.length_b   1.000
_cell.length_c   1.000
_cell.angle_alpha   90.00
_cell.angle_beta   90.00
_cell.angle_gamma   90.00
#
_symmetry.space_group_name_H-M   'P 1'
#
loop_
_entity.id
_entity.type
_entity.pdbx_description
1 polymer ?
#
loop_
_entity_poly.entity_id
_entity_poly.type
_entity_poly.pdbx_seq_one_letter_code
_entity_poly.pdbx_strand_id
1 'polypeptide(L)' 'KSYSNEPFIQVLPAGKLSTLAHVNHTNRCSIGFQLFGDTVIITSAIDNLQKGAAGQAVQNMNVMYGFLETAGLRQ' A
#
# COMPACT_ATOMS: atom_id res chain seq x y z
N LYS A 1 12.30 -4.34 6.36
CA LYS A 1 13.40 -4.10 5.40
C LYS A 1 12.89 -4.05 3.97
N SER A 2 12.13 -5.04 3.48
CA SER A 2 11.69 -5.08 2.07
C SER A 2 10.95 -3.82 1.57
N TYR A 3 10.07 -3.24 2.39
CA TYR A 3 9.27 -2.06 2.01
C TYR A 3 9.72 -0.76 2.68
N SER A 4 10.94 -0.73 3.23
CA SER A 4 11.39 0.39 4.07
C SER A 4 11.50 1.72 3.32
N ASN A 5 11.65 1.69 1.99
CA ASN A 5 11.76 2.88 1.14
C ASN A 5 10.61 2.99 0.13
N GLU A 6 9.58 2.14 0.23
CA GLU A 6 8.48 2.13 -0.73
C GLU A 6 7.45 3.21 -0.37
N PRO A 7 7.23 4.23 -1.22
CA PRO A 7 6.46 5.41 -0.86
C PRO A 7 4.96 5.15 -0.68
N PHE A 8 4.46 4.05 -1.25
CA PHE A 8 3.05 3.68 -1.23
C PHE A 8 2.75 2.50 -0.30
N ILE A 9 3.73 1.95 0.40
CA ILE A 9 3.52 0.83 1.33
C ILE A 9 3.51 1.34 2.76
N GLN A 10 2.45 1.03 3.49
CA GLN A 10 2.35 1.28 4.93
C GLN A 10 2.30 -0.05 5.67
N VAL A 11 3.41 -0.44 6.29
CA VAL A 11 3.43 -1.57 7.23
C VAL A 11 2.98 -1.06 8.60
N LEU A 12 1.87 -1.61 9.11
CA LEU A 12 1.34 -1.26 10.41
C LEU A 12 2.18 -1.86 11.54
N PRO A 13 2.13 -1.28 12.76
CA PRO A 13 2.74 -1.88 13.94
C PRO A 13 2.25 -3.31 14.17
N ALA A 14 3.08 -4.14 14.77
CA ALA A 14 2.72 -5.52 15.12
C ALA A 14 1.43 -5.58 15.97
N GLY A 15 0.54 -6.52 15.66
CA GLY A 15 -0.75 -6.67 16.34
C GLY A 15 -1.85 -5.76 15.80
N LYS A 16 -1.60 -5.02 14.71
CA LYS A 16 -2.62 -4.24 14.00
C LYS A 16 -2.92 -4.87 12.64
N LEU A 17 -4.21 -4.90 12.30
CA LEU A 17 -4.69 -5.35 11.00
C LEU A 17 -5.03 -4.17 10.11
N SER A 18 -4.84 -4.36 8.80
CA SER A 18 -5.23 -3.38 7.79
C SER A 18 -6.74 -3.31 7.66
N THR A 19 -7.24 -2.09 7.44
CA THR A 19 -8.66 -1.79 7.23
C THR A 19 -8.82 -0.81 6.08
N LEU A 20 -10.02 -0.71 5.50
CA LEU A 20 -10.30 0.20 4.38
C LEU A 20 -10.01 1.67 4.70
N ALA A 21 -10.17 2.09 5.96
CA ALA A 21 -9.90 3.47 6.39
C ALA A 21 -8.44 3.89 6.17
N HIS A 22 -7.49 2.95 6.14
CA HIS A 22 -6.07 3.27 5.91
C HIS A 22 -5.77 3.66 4.44
N VAL A 23 -6.62 3.25 3.50
CA VAL A 23 -6.31 3.27 2.06
C VAL A 23 -7.36 3.95 1.19
N ASN A 24 -8.54 4.26 1.73
CA ASN A 24 -9.64 4.85 0.99
C ASN A 24 -9.22 6.10 0.19
N HIS A 25 -9.48 6.12 -1.11
CA HIS A 25 -9.13 7.19 -2.04
C HIS A 25 -7.62 7.51 -2.13
N THR A 26 -6.75 6.54 -1.81
CA THR A 26 -5.30 6.72 -1.89
C THR A 26 -4.65 5.68 -2.79
N ASN A 27 -3.43 5.98 -3.25
CA ASN A 27 -2.59 5.00 -3.94
C ASN A 27 -1.77 4.11 -2.96
N ARG A 28 -2.17 4.04 -1.68
CA ARG A 28 -1.44 3.26 -0.66
C ARG A 28 -1.89 1.80 -0.61
N CYS A 29 -0.97 0.93 -0.21
CA CYS A 29 -1.25 -0.42 0.28
C CYS A 29 -0.88 -0.48 1.76
N SER A 30 -1.86 -0.77 2.61
CA SER A 30 -1.63 -1.03 4.02
C SER A 30 -1.42 -2.52 4.22
N ILE A 31 -0.42 -2.89 5.02
CA ILE A 31 -0.12 -4.27 5.40
C ILE A 31 -0.06 -4.36 6.92
N GLY A 32 -0.90 -5.22 7.51
CA GLY A 32 -0.96 -5.47 8.95
C GLY A 32 -0.80 -6.95 9.24
N PHE A 33 -0.33 -7.27 10.44
CA PHE A 33 -0.18 -8.65 10.86
C PHE A 33 -0.38 -8.81 12.37
N GLN A 34 -0.84 -9.99 12.76
CA GLN A 34 -0.94 -10.41 14.15
C GLN A 34 -0.63 -11.90 14.29
N LEU A 35 -0.14 -12.30 15.46
CA LEU A 35 0.06 -13.70 15.83
C LEU A 35 -1.19 -14.25 16.53
N PHE A 36 -1.58 -15.45 16.16
CA PHE A 36 -2.62 -16.24 16.82
C PHE A 36 -2.08 -17.64 17.09
N GLY A 37 -1.50 -17.83 18.27
CA GLY A 37 -0.66 -19.01 18.56
C GLY A 37 0.52 -19.08 17.59
N ASP A 38 0.69 -20.24 16.94
CA ASP A 38 1.72 -20.46 15.92
C ASP A 38 1.30 -19.99 14.51
N THR A 39 0.11 -19.38 14.37
CA THR A 39 -0.39 -18.88 13.08
C THR A 39 -0.14 -17.38 12.95
N VAL A 40 0.40 -16.96 11.81
CA VAL A 40 0.51 -15.54 11.43
C VAL A 40 -0.70 -15.19 10.57
N ILE A 41 -1.50 -14.22 11.00
CA ILE A 41 -2.57 -13.65 10.19
C ILE A 41 -2.04 -12.37 9.57
N ILE A 42 -1.99 -12.33 8.24
CA ILE A 42 -1.60 -11.17 7.46
C ILE A 42 -2.84 -10.60 6.78
N THR A 43 -2.98 -9.28 6.84
CA THR A 43 -4.01 -8.53 6.13
C THR A 43 -3.36 -7.49 5.25
N SER A 44 -3.95 -7.27 4.08
CA SER A 44 -3.60 -6.13 3.24
C SER A 44 -4.88 -5.45 2.78
N ALA A 45 -4.81 -4.12 2.63
CA ALA A 45 -5.90 -3.32 2.10
C ALA A 45 -5.35 -2.37 1.04
N ILE A 46 -6.14 -2.17 -0.02
CA ILE A 46 -5.94 -1.17 -1.06
C ILE A 46 -7.30 -0.57 -1.42
N ASP A 47 -7.30 0.65 -1.96
CA ASP A 47 -8.42 1.11 -2.77
C ASP A 47 -8.32 0.47 -4.16
N ASN A 48 -9.37 -0.24 -4.59
CA ASN A 48 -9.36 -1.03 -5.82
C ASN A 48 -9.42 -0.19 -7.10
N LEU A 49 -9.92 1.04 -7.04
CA LEU A 49 -9.94 1.96 -8.18
C LEU A 49 -8.65 2.79 -8.27
N GLN A 50 -8.02 3.06 -7.13
CA GLN A 50 -6.71 3.72 -7.06
C GLN A 50 -5.57 2.70 -7.19
N LYS A 51 -5.01 2.23 -6.07
CA LYS A 51 -3.86 1.33 -6.04
C LYS A 51 -4.14 -0.02 -6.73
N GLY A 52 -5.40 -0.44 -6.82
CA GLY A 52 -5.80 -1.63 -7.56
C GLY A 52 -5.96 -1.44 -9.07
N ALA A 53 -6.00 -0.20 -9.57
CA ALA A 53 -6.24 0.09 -10.98
C ALA A 53 -5.53 1.37 -11.45
N ALA A 54 -6.24 2.50 -11.53
CA ALA A 54 -5.77 3.71 -12.21
C ALA A 54 -4.53 4.32 -11.56
N GLY A 55 -4.49 4.34 -10.22
CA GLY A 55 -3.33 4.84 -9.47
C GLY A 55 -2.07 4.02 -9.75
N GLN A 56 -2.19 2.69 -9.83
CA GLN A 56 -1.07 1.82 -10.21
C GLN A 56 -0.67 2.01 -11.68
N ALA A 57 -1.61 2.25 -12.58
CA ALA A 57 -1.30 2.54 -13.99
C ALA A 57 -0.49 3.84 -14.13
N VAL A 58 -0.86 4.90 -13.40
CA VAL A 58 -0.09 6.15 -13.33
C VAL A 58 1.28 5.93 -12.68
N GLN A 59 1.34 5.12 -11.62
CA GLN A 59 2.61 4.78 -10.97
C GLN A 59 3.57 4.07 -11.95
N ASN A 60 3.06 3.10 -12.72
CA ASN A 60 3.83 2.42 -13.76
C ASN A 60 4.29 3.40 -14.85
N MET A 61 3.40 4.28 -15.31
CA MET A 61 3.74 5.33 -16.28
C MET A 61 4.85 6.24 -15.74
N ASN A 62 4.77 6.67 -14.48
CA ASN A 62 5.81 7.49 -13.86
C ASN A 62 7.17 6.82 -13.93
N VAL A 63 7.24 5.53 -13.57
CA VAL A 63 8.48 4.74 -13.65
C VAL A 63 8.96 4.60 -15.10
N MET A 64 8.06 4.28 -16.04
CA MET A 64 8.41 4.08 -17.46
C MET A 64 9.00 5.33 -18.11
N TYR A 65 8.52 6.52 -17.74
CA TYR A 65 8.95 7.79 -18.33
C TYR A 65 9.95 8.56 -17.46
N GLY A 66 10.46 7.96 -16.37
CA GLY A 66 11.49 8.56 -15.52
C GLY A 66 10.99 9.71 -14.63
N PHE A 67 9.68 9.83 -14.44
CA PHE A 67 9.12 10.74 -13.44
C PHE A 67 9.30 10.17 -12.02
N LEU A 68 9.14 11.03 -11.01
CA LEU A 68 9.00 10.53 -9.64
C LEU A 68 7.81 9.58 -9.58
N GLU A 69 8.03 8.37 -9.04
CA GLU A 69 6.98 7.36 -8.93
C GLU A 69 5.72 7.90 -8.22
N THR A 70 5.90 8.86 -7.28
CA THR A 70 4.80 9.48 -6.54
C THR A 70 4.09 10.65 -7.23
N ALA A 71 4.52 11.04 -8.43
CA ALA A 71 3.95 12.18 -9.15
C ALA A 71 2.46 11.96 -9.43
N GLY A 72 1.61 12.93 -9.05
CA GLY A 72 0.16 12.86 -9.23
C GLY A 72 -0.59 11.88 -8.32
N LEU A 73 0.07 11.28 -7.33
CA LEU A 73 -0.46 10.16 -6.54
C LEU A 73 -0.44 10.36 -5.02
N ARG A 74 -0.09 11.56 -4.54
CA ARG A 74 -0.13 11.89 -3.10
C ARG A 74 -1.48 12.54 -2.76
N GLN A 75 -2.39 11.71 -2.27
CA GLN A 75 -3.71 12.10 -1.72
C GLN A 75 -3.81 11.63 -0.27
#